data_AF-A0A846ZYG8-F1
#
_entry.id   AF-A0A846ZYG8-F1
#
_cell.length_a   1.000
_cell.length_b   1.000
_cell.length_c   1.000
_cell.angle_alpha   90.00
_cell.angle_beta   90.00
_cell.angle_gamma   90.00
#
_symmetry.space_group_name_H-M   'P 1'
#
loop_
_entity.id
_entity.type
_entity.pdbx_description
1 polymer ?
#
loop_
_entity_poly.entity_id
_entity_poly.type
_entity_poly.pdbx_seq_one_letter_code
_entity_poly.pdbx_strand_id
1 'polypeptide(L)'
;MKIYIHEKENWTDFTWDNKKVMIKLGEARNQQGRLLGKMESLGFDLQNEAVLNTLTLDVIKSSEIEGEFLDVEQVRSSIARRLGIDIAGAVESERHVDGIVEMMLDATQKYDLPLTKNRLFGWHAALFPSGWS
;
A
#
# COMPACT_ATOMS: atom_id res chain seq x y z
N MET A 1 -25.66 24.02 -4.49
CA MET A 1 -24.39 23.86 -3.73
C MET A 1 -23.68 22.67 -4.33
N LYS A 2 -22.42 22.83 -4.79
CA LYS A 2 -21.63 21.71 -5.31
C LYS A 2 -21.10 20.91 -4.11
N ILE A 3 -21.52 19.66 -3.97
CA ILE A 3 -21.24 18.81 -2.81
C ILE A 3 -19.89 18.12 -3.00
N TYR A 4 -19.58 17.73 -4.24
CA TYR A 4 -18.37 16.98 -4.54
C TYR A 4 -17.32 17.85 -5.23
N ILE A 5 -16.04 17.54 -4.99
CA ILE A 5 -14.91 18.32 -5.52
C ILE A 5 -14.93 18.33 -7.05
N HIS A 6 -15.24 17.20 -7.69
CA HIS A 6 -15.30 17.05 -9.15
C HIS A 6 -16.40 17.89 -9.82
N GLU A 7 -17.37 18.40 -9.06
CA GLU A 7 -18.43 19.26 -9.61
C GLU A 7 -17.94 20.71 -9.82
N LYS A 8 -16.82 21.11 -9.21
CA LYS A 8 -16.27 22.48 -9.30
C LYS A 8 -15.66 22.74 -10.68
N GLU A 9 -15.85 23.96 -11.21
CA GLU A 9 -15.46 24.31 -12.60
C GLU A 9 -13.95 24.19 -12.89
N ASN A 10 -13.10 24.20 -11.86
CA ASN A 10 -11.65 24.07 -11.98
C ASN A 10 -11.11 22.93 -11.10
N TRP A 11 -11.87 21.86 -10.89
CA TRP A 11 -11.46 20.82 -9.93
C TRP A 11 -10.14 20.12 -10.30
N THR A 12 -9.82 20.05 -11.60
CA THR A 12 -8.55 19.52 -12.12
C THR A 12 -7.38 20.49 -11.94
N ASP A 13 -7.66 21.79 -11.80
CA ASP A 13 -6.67 22.82 -11.50
C ASP A 13 -6.60 23.04 -9.98
N PHE A 14 -6.05 22.03 -9.31
CA PHE A 14 -5.99 21.97 -7.85
C PHE A 14 -5.10 23.08 -7.29
N THR A 15 -5.71 24.02 -6.55
CA THR A 15 -4.99 25.09 -5.83
C THR A 15 -5.00 24.84 -4.33
N TRP A 16 -3.90 25.16 -3.65
CA TRP A 16 -3.78 25.00 -2.20
C TRP A 16 -3.11 26.21 -1.53
N ASP A 17 -3.38 26.39 -0.25
CA ASP A 17 -2.72 27.41 0.57
C ASP A 17 -1.37 26.88 1.06
N ASN A 18 -0.31 27.35 0.41
CA ASN A 18 1.05 26.93 0.72
C ASN A 18 1.44 27.19 2.17
N LYS A 19 0.97 28.27 2.80
CA LYS A 19 1.33 28.59 4.21
C LYS A 19 0.76 27.56 5.16
N LYS A 20 -0.43 27.02 4.87
CA LYS A 20 -1.07 25.98 5.69
C LYS A 20 -0.44 24.60 5.45
N VAL A 21 -0.16 24.25 4.20
CA VAL A 21 0.38 22.92 3.84
C VAL A 21 1.82 22.75 4.29
N MET A 22 2.67 23.78 4.13
CA MET A 22 4.11 23.67 4.39
C MET A 22 4.44 23.33 5.84
N ILE A 23 3.62 23.78 6.81
CA ILE A 23 3.81 23.44 8.23
C ILE A 23 3.62 21.94 8.45
N LYS A 24 2.50 21.38 7.94
CA LYS A 24 2.19 19.95 8.04
C LYS A 24 3.16 19.08 7.27
N LEU A 25 3.58 19.53 6.09
CA LEU A 25 4.59 18.83 5.30
C LEU A 25 5.95 18.79 6.01
N GLY A 26 6.34 19.89 6.67
CA GLY A 26 7.56 19.97 7.47
C GLY A 26 7.54 18.99 8.64
N GLU A 27 6.43 18.94 9.39
CA GLU A 27 6.20 17.98 10.48
C GLU A 27 6.32 16.53 9.97
N ALA A 28 5.63 16.20 8.86
CA ALA A 28 5.65 14.86 8.28
C ALA A 28 7.05 14.43 7.82
N ARG A 29 7.77 15.30 7.09
CA ARG A 29 9.14 15.02 6.66
C ARG A 29 10.11 14.83 7.81
N ASN A 30 9.93 15.60 8.89
CA ASN A 30 10.76 15.49 10.08
C ASN A 30 10.54 14.15 10.81
N GLN A 31 9.29 13.65 10.87
CA GLN A 31 9.00 12.30 11.38
C GLN A 31 9.54 11.21 10.45
N GLN A 32 9.34 11.36 9.13
CA GLN A 32 9.86 10.43 8.13
C GLN A 32 11.38 10.27 8.24
N GLY A 33 12.12 11.38 8.33
CA GLY A 33 13.58 11.36 8.49
C GLY A 33 14.03 10.65 9.78
N ARG A 34 13.33 10.87 10.90
CA ARG A 34 13.60 10.13 12.15
C ARG A 34 13.35 8.64 12.01
N LEU A 35 12.28 8.25 11.33
CA LEU A 35 11.97 6.85 11.10
C LEU A 35 13.05 6.19 10.25
N LEU A 36 13.44 6.81 9.13
CA LEU A 36 14.49 6.31 8.26
C LEU A 36 15.83 6.17 8.99
N GLY A 37 16.25 7.19 9.75
CA GLY A 37 17.49 7.11 10.52
C GLY A 37 17.49 6.00 11.58
N LYS A 38 16.34 5.73 12.21
CA LYS A 38 16.19 4.56 13.11
C LYS A 38 16.25 3.25 12.35
N MET A 39 15.57 3.14 11.22
CA MET A 39 15.59 1.95 10.36
C MET A 39 17.01 1.62 9.91
N GLU A 40 17.80 2.61 9.47
CA GLU A 40 19.20 2.44 9.06
C GLU A 40 20.10 1.89 10.19
N SER A 41 19.75 2.14 11.46
CA SER A 41 20.49 1.62 12.61
C SER A 41 20.16 0.16 12.94
N LEU A 42 19.08 -0.40 12.38
CA LEU A 42 18.72 -1.81 12.56
C LEU A 42 19.56 -2.71 11.66
N GLY A 43 19.82 -3.95 12.10
CA GLY A 43 20.35 -4.99 11.23
C GLY A 43 19.33 -5.43 10.18
N PHE A 44 19.79 -6.01 9.07
CA PHE A 44 18.95 -6.41 7.93
C PHE A 44 17.75 -7.28 8.33
N ASP A 45 17.92 -8.23 9.25
CA ASP A 45 16.83 -9.11 9.70
C ASP A 45 15.70 -8.33 10.36
N LEU A 46 16.03 -7.36 11.21
CA LEU A 46 15.05 -6.50 11.89
C LEU A 46 14.38 -5.52 10.93
N GLN A 47 15.11 -5.03 9.92
CA GLN A 47 14.53 -4.21 8.86
C GLN A 47 13.51 -5.00 8.03
N ASN A 48 13.87 -6.22 7.62
CA ASN A 48 13.00 -7.11 6.86
C ASN A 48 11.73 -7.46 7.65
N GLU A 49 11.87 -7.79 8.93
CA GLU A 49 10.73 -8.08 9.80
C GLU A 49 9.83 -6.86 9.99
N ALA A 50 10.40 -5.66 10.14
CA ALA A 50 9.63 -4.42 10.24
C ALA A 50 8.84 -4.15 8.94
N VAL A 51 9.48 -4.27 7.78
CA VAL A 51 8.84 -4.10 6.47
C VAL A 51 7.71 -5.12 6.26
N LEU A 52 7.98 -6.39 6.56
CA LEU A 52 7.00 -7.46 6.45
C LEU A 52 5.77 -7.20 7.33
N ASN A 53 5.99 -6.78 8.59
CA ASN A 53 4.90 -6.42 9.50
C ASN A 53 4.10 -5.21 9.03
N THR A 54 4.76 -4.15 8.58
CA THR A 54 4.08 -2.95 8.07
C THR A 54 3.22 -3.27 6.86
N LEU A 55 3.75 -3.98 5.86
CA LEU A 55 2.99 -4.33 4.66
C LEU A 55 1.84 -5.30 4.96
N THR A 56 2.05 -6.26 5.87
CA THR A 56 0.98 -7.16 6.31
C THR A 56 -0.15 -6.37 6.94
N LEU A 57 0.17 -5.42 7.83
CA LEU A 57 -0.82 -4.58 8.48
C LEU A 57 -1.55 -3.68 7.47
N ASP A 58 -0.84 -3.09 6.52
CA ASP A 58 -1.44 -2.24 5.50
C ASP A 58 -2.45 -3.02 4.65
N VAL A 59 -2.09 -4.23 4.19
CA VAL A 59 -3.00 -5.09 3.42
C VAL A 59 -4.25 -5.44 4.23
N ILE A 60 -4.08 -5.85 5.49
CA ILE A 60 -5.20 -6.21 6.37
C ILE A 60 -6.11 -5.01 6.61
N LYS A 61 -5.55 -3.86 6.99
CA LYS A 61 -6.35 -2.68 7.33
C LYS A 61 -7.00 -2.02 6.12
N SER A 62 -6.36 -2.02 4.97
CA SER A 62 -6.99 -1.58 3.73
C SER A 62 -8.15 -2.51 3.34
N SER A 63 -7.99 -3.82 3.48
CA SER A 63 -9.05 -4.79 3.16
C SER A 63 -10.23 -4.68 4.13
N GLU A 64 -9.98 -4.51 5.42
CA GLU A 64 -11.02 -4.32 6.44
C GLU A 64 -11.90 -3.08 6.17
N ILE A 65 -11.32 -1.99 5.63
CA ILE A 65 -12.07 -0.79 5.23
C ILE A 65 -13.10 -1.12 4.14
N GLU A 66 -12.74 -2.02 3.22
CA GLU A 66 -13.62 -2.49 2.14
C GLU A 66 -14.57 -3.62 2.60
N GLY A 67 -14.53 -4.01 3.88
CA GLY A 67 -15.34 -5.07 4.47
C GLY A 67 -14.77 -6.49 4.29
N GLU A 68 -13.54 -6.62 3.80
CA GLU A 68 -12.85 -7.88 3.57
C GLU A 68 -11.96 -8.25 4.76
N PHE A 69 -12.18 -9.44 5.33
CA PHE A 69 -11.42 -9.93 6.48
C PHE A 69 -10.50 -11.08 6.05
N LEU A 70 -9.24 -10.74 5.77
CA LEU A 70 -8.26 -11.71 5.29
C LEU A 70 -7.56 -12.43 6.45
N ASP A 71 -7.12 -13.67 6.20
CA ASP A 71 -6.25 -14.41 7.10
C ASP A 71 -4.86 -13.76 7.14
N VAL A 72 -4.45 -13.31 8.34
CA VAL A 72 -3.19 -12.59 8.57
C VAL A 72 -1.97 -13.44 8.21
N GLU A 73 -1.99 -14.74 8.49
CA GLU A 73 -0.86 -15.64 8.23
C GLU A 73 -0.71 -15.90 6.73
N GLN A 74 -1.82 -16.00 6.00
CA GLN A 74 -1.80 -16.08 4.54
C GLN A 74 -1.26 -14.80 3.91
N VAL A 75 -1.70 -13.62 4.37
CA VAL A 75 -1.21 -12.33 3.89
C VAL A 75 0.29 -12.20 4.16
N ARG A 76 0.73 -12.47 5.39
CA ARG A 76 2.14 -12.42 5.78
C ARG A 76 2.99 -13.38 4.95
N SER A 77 2.54 -14.61 4.75
CA SER A 77 3.26 -15.61 3.93
C SER A 77 3.34 -15.20 2.46
N SER A 78 2.27 -14.63 1.91
CA SER A 78 2.21 -14.12 0.54
C SER A 78 3.18 -12.95 0.30
N ILE A 79 3.28 -12.03 1.27
CA ILE A 79 4.22 -10.90 1.21
C ILE A 79 5.66 -11.40 1.36
N ALA A 80 5.95 -12.26 2.35
CA ALA A 80 7.29 -12.78 2.59
C ALA A 80 7.87 -13.49 1.35
N ARG A 81 7.06 -14.34 0.70
CA ARG A 81 7.43 -15.01 -0.55
C ARG A 81 7.81 -14.03 -1.66
N ARG A 82 7.07 -12.92 -1.82
CA ARG A 82 7.33 -11.90 -2.85
C ARG A 82 8.52 -10.99 -2.53
N LEU A 83 8.82 -10.80 -1.25
CA LEU A 83 9.99 -10.05 -0.80
C LEU A 83 11.27 -10.92 -0.73
N GLY A 84 11.16 -12.22 -0.94
CA GLY A 84 12.29 -13.15 -0.79
C GLY A 84 12.74 -13.30 0.67
N ILE A 85 11.85 -13.07 1.63
CA ILE A 85 12.12 -13.23 3.07
C ILE A 85 11.74 -14.67 3.44
N ASP A 86 12.70 -15.41 3.98
CA ASP A 86 12.45 -16.75 4.50
C ASP A 86 11.75 -16.66 5.86
N ILE A 87 10.63 -17.36 6.01
CA ILE A 87 9.86 -17.41 7.25
C ILE A 87 9.54 -18.87 7.60
N ALA A 88 9.78 -19.23 8.86
CA ALA A 88 9.37 -20.52 9.37
C ALA A 88 7.84 -20.61 9.43
N GLY A 89 7.27 -21.72 8.94
CA GLY A 89 5.83 -21.95 9.02
C GLY A 89 4.99 -21.19 7.99
N ALA A 90 5.59 -20.77 6.86
CA ALA A 90 4.84 -20.17 5.75
C ALA A 90 3.64 -21.06 5.35
N VAL A 91 2.45 -20.47 5.32
CA VAL A 91 1.23 -21.15 4.87
C VAL A 91 0.96 -20.84 3.39
N GLU A 92 0.27 -21.75 2.71
CA GLU A 92 -0.25 -21.48 1.37
C GLU A 92 -1.34 -20.40 1.46
N SER A 93 -1.33 -19.47 0.51
CA SER A 93 -2.29 -18.37 0.44
C SER A 93 -3.31 -18.66 -0.66
N GLU A 94 -4.56 -18.29 -0.40
CA GLU A 94 -5.58 -18.33 -1.44
C GLU A 94 -5.29 -17.30 -2.55
N ARG A 95 -5.73 -17.62 -3.77
CA ARG A 95 -5.51 -16.76 -4.95
C ARG A 95 -6.05 -15.34 -4.77
N HIS A 96 -7.15 -15.18 -4.04
CA HIS A 96 -7.74 -13.86 -3.78
C HIS A 96 -6.81 -13.01 -2.88
N VAL A 97 -6.22 -13.61 -1.84
CA VAL A 97 -5.22 -12.97 -0.97
C VAL A 97 -4.00 -12.57 -1.79
N ASP A 98 -3.50 -13.49 -2.62
CA ASP A 98 -2.35 -13.23 -3.48
C ASP A 98 -2.57 -12.08 -4.46
N GLY A 99 -3.79 -11.93 -4.99
CA GLY A 99 -4.15 -10.82 -5.88
C GLY A 99 -4.15 -9.47 -5.16
N ILE A 100 -4.70 -9.40 -3.95
CA ILE A 100 -4.68 -8.18 -3.12
C ILE A 100 -3.24 -7.80 -2.76
N VAL A 101 -2.45 -8.78 -2.30
CA VAL A 101 -1.04 -8.56 -1.94
C VAL A 101 -0.23 -8.08 -3.15
N GLU A 102 -0.42 -8.68 -4.32
CA GLU A 102 0.28 -8.26 -5.53
C GLU A 102 -0.03 -6.81 -5.92
N MET A 103 -1.31 -6.44 -5.92
CA MET A 103 -1.75 -5.06 -6.18
C MET A 103 -1.16 -4.07 -5.15
N MET A 104 -1.23 -4.40 -3.86
CA MET A 104 -0.72 -3.54 -2.80
C MET A 104 0.80 -3.36 -2.85
N LEU A 105 1.56 -4.43 -3.13
CA LEU A 105 3.01 -4.33 -3.30
C LEU A 105 3.38 -3.51 -4.53
N ASP A 106 2.67 -3.69 -5.64
CA ASP A 106 2.91 -2.89 -6.83
C ASP A 106 2.61 -1.40 -6.56
N ALA A 107 1.50 -1.08 -5.90
CA ALA A 107 1.12 0.29 -5.56
C ALA A 107 2.11 0.96 -4.58
N THR A 108 2.58 0.22 -3.57
CA THR A 108 3.44 0.76 -2.50
C THR A 108 4.93 0.79 -2.85
N GLN A 109 5.41 -0.10 -3.73
CA GLN A 109 6.83 -0.14 -4.11
C GLN A 109 7.14 0.58 -5.42
N LYS A 110 6.17 0.65 -6.33
CA LYS A 110 6.31 1.32 -7.63
C LYS A 110 5.47 2.59 -7.71
N TYR A 111 5.40 3.32 -6.60
CA TYR A 111 4.59 4.55 -6.48
C TYR A 111 5.12 5.69 -7.38
N ASP A 112 6.38 5.62 -7.78
CA ASP A 112 7.07 6.55 -8.67
C ASP A 112 6.78 6.27 -10.15
N LEU A 113 6.22 5.09 -10.48
CA LEU A 113 5.80 4.77 -11.83
C LEU A 113 4.41 5.35 -12.16
N PRO A 114 4.17 5.80 -13.40
CA PRO A 114 2.86 6.29 -13.81
C PRO A 114 1.73 5.25 -13.63
N LEU A 115 0.54 5.73 -13.26
CA LEU A 115 -0.68 4.92 -13.29
C LEU A 115 -1.20 4.81 -14.72
N THR A 116 -0.81 3.76 -15.43
CA THR A 116 -1.28 3.47 -16.80
C THR A 116 -2.59 2.67 -16.79
N LYS A 117 -3.33 2.69 -17.89
CA LYS A 117 -4.53 1.85 -18.07
C LYS A 117 -4.23 0.36 -17.83
N ASN A 118 -3.12 -0.13 -18.38
CA ASN A 118 -2.73 -1.53 -18.22
C ASN A 118 -2.43 -1.88 -16.75
N ARG A 119 -1.76 -0.98 -16.02
CA ARG A 119 -1.49 -1.17 -14.60
C ARG A 119 -2.78 -1.19 -13.78
N LEU A 120 -3.66 -0.23 -14.01
CA LEU A 120 -4.95 -0.15 -13.34
C LEU A 120 -5.84 -1.38 -13.61
N PHE A 121 -5.94 -1.82 -14.86
CA PHE A 121 -6.71 -3.01 -15.21
C PHE A 121 -6.04 -4.31 -14.75
N GLY A 122 -4.71 -4.34 -14.67
CA GLY A 122 -3.97 -5.44 -14.06
C GLY A 122 -4.32 -5.59 -12.58
N TRP A 123 -4.33 -4.48 -11.83
CA TRP A 123 -4.77 -4.47 -10.44
C TRP A 123 -6.23 -4.95 -10.29
N HIS A 124 -7.14 -4.45 -11.14
CA HIS A 124 -8.53 -4.89 -11.13
C HIS A 124 -8.65 -6.40 -11.41
N ALA A 125 -7.93 -6.93 -12.40
CA ALA A 125 -7.95 -8.36 -12.71
C ALA A 125 -7.35 -9.23 -11.60
N ALA A 126 -6.35 -8.71 -10.87
CA ALA A 126 -5.78 -9.39 -9.70
C ALA A 126 -6.78 -9.47 -8.54
N LEU A 127 -7.55 -8.41 -8.30
CA LEU A 127 -8.60 -8.37 -7.28
C LEU A 127 -9.83 -9.21 -7.66
N PHE A 128 -10.18 -9.24 -8.95
CA PHE A 128 -11.38 -9.91 -9.46
C PHE A 128 -11.05 -10.96 -10.53
N PRO A 129 -10.31 -12.04 -10.19
CA PRO A 129 -9.82 -13.02 -11.16
C PRO A 129 -10.94 -13.84 -11.86
N SER A 130 -12.17 -13.79 -11.37
CA SER A 130 -13.37 -14.39 -11.98
C SER A 130 -14.34 -13.34 -12.57
N GLY A 131 -14.03 -12.04 -12.47
CA GLY A 131 -14.92 -10.95 -12.84
C GLY A 131 -14.74 -10.49 -14.28
N TRP A 132 -15.41 -11.16 -15.22
CA TRP A 132 -15.82 -10.52 -16.48
C TRP A 132 -17.22 -9.93 -16.27
N SER A 133 -17.37 -8.63 -16.49
CA SER A 133 -18.65 -7.97 -16.76
C SER A 133 -18.57 -7.19 -18.06
#